data_AF-A0A388NNV4-F1
#
_entry.id   AF-A0A388NNV4-F1
#
_cell.length_a   1.000
_cell.length_b   1.000
_cell.length_c   1.000
_cell.angle_alpha   90.00
_cell.angle_beta   90.00
_cell.angle_gamma   90.00
#
_symmetry.space_group_name_H-M   'P 1'
#
loop_
_entity.id
_entity.type
_entity.pdbx_description
1 polymer ?
#
loop_
_entity_poly.entity_id
_entity_poly.type
_entity_poly.pdbx_seq_one_letter_code
_entity_poly.pdbx_strand_id
1 'polypeptide(L)'
;MSLDKTPTSDQIKRIPKALLHDHLDGGLRPETIIEIAQQIGYKKLPTDDPKKLADWFEESCNSHSLVRYLETFHTQLQLCRVKKRSFEFQESVQLI
;
A
#
# COMPACT_ATOMS: atom_id res chain seq x y z
N MET A 1 -39.48 2.00 0.68
CA MET A 1 -38.30 1.19 1.06
C MET A 1 -37.46 2.06 1.97
N SER A 2 -37.29 1.66 3.23
CA SER A 2 -36.56 2.47 4.20
C SER A 2 -35.05 2.20 4.05
N LEU A 3 -34.25 3.26 4.03
CA LEU A 3 -32.79 3.27 3.77
C LEU A 3 -31.97 3.04 5.05
N ASP A 4 -32.65 2.73 6.14
CA ASP A 4 -32.16 2.66 7.52
C ASP A 4 -31.52 1.30 7.89
N LYS A 5 -31.37 0.39 6.92
CA LYS A 5 -30.71 -0.91 7.13
C LYS A 5 -29.27 -0.89 6.63
N THR A 6 -28.33 -1.01 7.56
CA THR A 6 -26.92 -1.25 7.25
C THR A 6 -26.76 -2.58 6.49
N PRO A 7 -26.10 -2.59 5.32
CA PRO A 7 -25.90 -3.82 4.55
C PRO A 7 -24.97 -4.81 5.28
N THR A 8 -25.25 -6.10 5.12
CA THR A 8 -24.39 -7.19 5.63
C THR A 8 -23.10 -7.31 4.81
N SER A 9 -22.05 -7.90 5.38
CA SER A 9 -20.78 -8.14 4.67
C SER A 9 -20.99 -8.91 3.37
N ASP A 10 -21.87 -9.92 3.36
CA ASP A 10 -22.17 -10.72 2.17
C ASP A 10 -22.87 -9.90 1.07
N GLN A 11 -23.72 -8.95 1.44
CA GLN A 11 -24.34 -8.02 0.48
C GLN A 11 -23.29 -7.07 -0.12
N ILE A 12 -22.38 -6.53 0.70
CA ILE A 12 -21.28 -5.64 0.27
C ILE A 12 -20.31 -6.38 -0.68
N LYS A 13 -20.03 -7.67 -0.42
CA LYS A 13 -19.16 -8.48 -1.29
C LYS A 13 -19.77 -8.73 -2.67
N ARG A 14 -21.09 -8.88 -2.76
CA ARG A 14 -21.81 -9.22 -4.01
C ARG A 14 -22.01 -8.05 -4.98
N ILE A 15 -21.97 -6.81 -4.51
CA ILE A 15 -22.17 -5.66 -5.41
C ILE A 15 -20.97 -5.50 -6.36
N PRO A 16 -21.20 -5.13 -7.64
CA PRO A 16 -20.13 -4.73 -8.54
C PRO A 16 -19.50 -3.43 -8.00
N LYS A 17 -18.21 -3.50 -7.67
CA LYS A 17 -17.46 -2.38 -7.08
C LYS A 17 -16.67 -1.68 -8.18
N ALA A 18 -16.69 -0.35 -8.17
CA ALA A 18 -15.82 0.49 -8.98
C ALA A 18 -14.85 1.20 -8.05
N LEU A 19 -13.55 1.07 -8.33
CA LEU A 19 -12.48 1.77 -7.64
C LEU A 19 -12.08 2.97 -8.50
N LEU A 20 -12.47 4.18 -8.07
CA LEU A 20 -12.24 5.41 -8.85
C LEU A 20 -10.91 6.07 -8.51
N HIS A 21 -10.44 5.86 -7.28
CA HIS A 21 -9.22 6.46 -6.78
C HIS A 21 -8.42 5.38 -6.09
N ASP A 22 -7.32 4.98 -6.72
CA ASP A 22 -6.32 4.12 -6.14
C ASP A 22 -4.94 4.61 -6.54
N HIS A 23 -4.03 4.57 -5.59
CA HIS A 23 -2.63 4.90 -5.81
C HIS A 23 -1.88 3.58 -5.95
N LEU A 24 -1.73 3.13 -7.19
CA LEU A 24 -0.95 1.94 -7.48
C LEU A 24 0.41 2.03 -6.78
N ASP A 25 1.08 3.18 -6.90
CA ASP A 25 2.39 3.52 -6.32
C ASP A 25 2.46 3.49 -4.79
N GLY A 26 1.31 3.41 -4.10
CA GLY A 26 1.19 3.29 -2.65
C GLY A 26 0.83 1.89 -2.14
N GLY A 27 0.53 0.93 -3.02
CA GLY A 27 -0.11 -0.34 -2.67
C GLY A 27 0.81 -1.56 -2.54
N LEU A 28 2.14 -1.40 -2.50
CA LEU A 28 3.06 -2.55 -2.43
C LEU A 28 2.94 -3.31 -1.11
N ARG A 29 3.02 -4.64 -1.19
CA ARG A 29 3.19 -5.49 0.00
C ARG A 29 4.52 -5.20 0.70
N PRO A 30 4.55 -5.15 2.05
CA PRO A 30 5.78 -4.94 2.83
C PRO A 30 6.92 -5.90 2.47
N GLU A 31 6.60 -7.18 2.20
CA GLU A 31 7.58 -8.18 1.77
C GLU A 31 8.24 -7.79 0.44
N THR A 32 7.44 -7.31 -0.52
CA THR A 32 7.91 -6.86 -1.82
C THR A 32 8.78 -5.61 -1.70
N ILE A 33 8.43 -4.68 -0.80
CA ILE A 33 9.24 -3.50 -0.50
C ILE A 33 10.64 -3.91 0.00
N ILE A 34 10.70 -4.85 0.94
CA ILE A 34 11.96 -5.36 1.51
C ILE A 34 12.79 -6.08 0.43
N GLU A 35 12.15 -6.96 -0.35
CA GLU A 35 12.82 -7.68 -1.43
C GLU A 35 13.42 -6.73 -2.47
N ILE A 36 12.65 -5.75 -2.94
CA ILE A 36 13.12 -4.75 -3.90
C ILE A 36 14.27 -3.95 -3.29
N ALA A 37 14.14 -3.51 -2.03
CA ALA A 37 15.18 -2.75 -1.34
C ALA A 37 16.49 -3.53 -1.26
N GLN A 38 16.45 -4.82 -0.90
CA GLN A 38 17.64 -5.69 -0.87
C GLN A 38 18.28 -5.82 -2.25
N GLN A 39 17.49 -6.05 -3.29
CA GLN A 39 18.00 -6.24 -4.65
C GLN A 39 18.69 -4.99 -5.22
N ILE A 40 18.23 -3.79 -4.85
CA ILE A 40 18.79 -2.51 -5.34
C ILE A 40 19.82 -1.92 -4.37
N GLY A 41 20.07 -2.57 -3.23
CA GLY A 41 20.96 -2.08 -2.18
C GLY A 41 20.45 -0.86 -1.43
N TYR A 42 19.12 -0.65 -1.37
CA TYR A 42 18.50 0.42 -0.61
C TYR A 42 18.47 0.09 0.88
N LYS A 43 19.19 0.88 1.69
CA LYS A 43 19.39 0.63 3.15
C LYS A 43 18.60 1.57 4.07
N LYS A 44 17.74 2.44 3.52
CA LYS A 44 17.02 3.45 4.30
C LYS A 44 15.62 2.99 4.74
N LEU A 45 15.31 1.70 4.64
CA LEU A 45 14.09 1.19 5.25
C LEU A 45 14.20 1.28 6.78
N PRO A 46 13.11 1.62 7.49
CA PRO A 46 13.12 1.69 8.95
C PRO A 46 13.31 0.30 9.59
N THR A 47 13.00 -0.77 8.85
CA THR A 47 13.13 -2.16 9.28
C THR A 47 13.13 -3.11 8.08
N ASP A 48 13.66 -4.31 8.26
CA ASP A 48 13.65 -5.45 7.35
C ASP A 48 12.64 -6.55 7.77
N ASP A 49 11.87 -6.31 8.83
CA ASP A 49 10.76 -7.17 9.26
C ASP A 49 9.46 -6.72 8.58
N PRO A 50 8.79 -7.59 7.79
CA PRO A 50 7.57 -7.21 7.07
C PRO A 50 6.44 -6.71 7.96
N LYS A 51 6.29 -7.27 9.18
CA LYS A 51 5.21 -6.86 10.10
C LYS A 51 5.50 -5.49 10.68
N LYS A 52 6.71 -5.26 11.18
CA LYS A 52 7.11 -3.94 11.69
C LYS A 52 7.06 -2.86 10.61
N LEU A 53 7.35 -3.25 9.37
CA LEU A 53 7.24 -2.34 8.23
C LEU A 53 5.77 -1.99 7.96
N ALA A 54 4.87 -2.97 7.98
CA ALA A 54 3.43 -2.76 7.88
C ALA A 54 2.91 -1.82 8.99
N ASP A 55 3.29 -2.08 10.24
CA ASP A 55 2.92 -1.26 11.39
C ASP A 55 3.39 0.20 11.20
N TRP A 56 4.63 0.39 10.72
CA TRP A 56 5.17 1.73 10.43
C TRP A 56 4.39 2.47 9.34
N PHE A 57 3.95 1.77 8.29
CA PHE A 57 3.09 2.33 7.25
C PHE A 57 1.73 2.73 7.84
N GLU A 58 1.10 1.85 8.61
CA GLU A 58 -0.21 2.10 9.24
C GLU A 58 -0.15 3.30 10.21
N GLU A 59 0.85 3.36 11.08
CA GLU A 59 1.05 4.46 12.03
C GLU A 59 1.25 5.81 11.32
N SER A 60 2.02 5.80 10.23
CA SER A 60 2.27 6.99 9.43
C SER A 60 1.01 7.45 8.69
N CYS A 61 0.19 6.50 8.21
CA CYS A 61 -1.09 6.79 7.57
C CYS A 61 -2.14 7.33 8.57
N ASN A 62 -2.15 6.80 9.79
CA ASN A 62 -3.06 7.20 10.86
C ASN A 62 -2.51 8.36 11.71
N SER A 63 -1.43 9.01 11.29
CA SER A 63 -0.75 10.02 12.09
C SER A 63 -1.45 11.39 12.12
N HIS A 64 -2.58 11.55 11.41
CA HIS A 64 -3.28 12.82 11.21
C HIS A 64 -2.38 13.96 10.67
N SER A 65 -1.28 13.61 9.99
CA SER A 65 -0.35 14.56 9.38
C SER A 65 -0.11 14.15 7.93
N LEU A 66 -0.51 15.01 7.01
CA LEU A 66 -0.27 14.81 5.58
C LEU A 66 1.22 14.65 5.28
N VAL A 67 2.09 15.34 6.03
CA VAL A 67 3.54 15.25 5.84
C VAL A 67 4.04 13.83 6.14
N ARG A 68 3.66 13.26 7.30
CA ARG A 68 4.04 11.88 7.67
C ARG A 68 3.41 10.85 6.72
N TYR A 69 2.17 11.08 6.27
CA TYR A 69 1.55 10.25 5.25
C TYR A 69 2.42 10.19 3.98
N LEU A 70 2.86 11.35 3.48
CA LEU A 70 3.65 11.45 2.25
C LEU A 70 5.11 10.94 2.38
N GLU A 71 5.67 10.87 3.59
CA GLU A 71 6.99 10.26 3.83
C GLU A 71 7.02 8.78 3.42
N THR A 72 5.90 8.08 3.61
CA THR A 72 5.76 6.67 3.22
C THR A 72 5.78 6.49 1.70
N PHE A 73 5.12 7.40 0.96
CA PHE A 73 5.15 7.44 -0.51
C PHE A 73 6.54 7.74 -1.04
N HIS A 74 7.29 8.63 -0.40
CA HIS A 74 8.66 8.90 -0.79
C HIS A 74 9.53 7.63 -0.74
N THR A 75 9.34 6.80 0.28
CA THR A 75 10.05 5.52 0.40
C THR A 75 9.71 4.58 -0.76
N GLN A 76 8.43 4.42 -1.09
CA GLN A 76 7.99 3.55 -2.19
C GLN A 76 8.45 4.07 -3.56
N LEU A 77 8.31 5.38 -3.82
CA LEU A 77 8.74 5.98 -5.09
C LEU A 77 10.22 5.75 -5.39
N GLN A 78 11.08 5.73 -4.36
CA GLN A 78 12.51 5.49 -4.55
C GLN A 78 12.81 4.05 -5.00
N LEU A 79 11.96 3.09 -4.62
CA LEU A 79 12.03 1.71 -5.09
C LEU A 79 11.52 1.56 -6.53
N CYS A 80 10.52 2.36 -6.93
CA CYS A 80 9.90 2.33 -8.27
C CYS A 80 10.77 2.91 -9.39
N ARG A 81 11.85 3.64 -9.09
CA ARG A 81 12.71 4.29 -10.12
C ARG A 81 13.53 3.31 -10.96
N VAL A 82 13.51 2.01 -10.64
CA VAL A 82 14.29 1.00 -11.37
C VAL A 82 13.45 0.46 -12.55
N LYS A 83 13.80 0.95 -13.75
CA LYS A 83 13.11 0.82 -15.07
C LYS A 83 12.56 -0.56 -15.47
N LYS A 84 12.99 -1.64 -14.82
CA LYS A 84 12.56 -3.02 -15.12
C LYS A 84 11.31 -3.46 -14.34
N ARG A 85 10.88 -2.68 -13.35
CA ARG A 85 9.96 -3.16 -12.30
C ARG A 85 8.58 -2.53 -12.25
N SER A 86 8.28 -1.56 -13.11
CA SER A 86 6.95 -0.95 -13.18
C SER A 86 5.82 -1.95 -13.47
N PHE A 87 6.14 -3.11 -14.05
CA PHE A 87 5.19 -4.19 -14.36
C PHE A 87 4.97 -5.17 -13.20
N GLU A 88 6.04 -5.68 -12.56
CA GLU A 88 5.93 -6.55 -11.36
C GLU A 88 5.26 -5.81 -10.20
N PHE A 89 5.44 -4.50 -10.17
CA PHE A 89 4.78 -3.59 -9.25
C PHE A 89 3.25 -3.80 -9.23
N GLN A 90 2.59 -3.97 -10.39
CA GLN A 90 1.13 -4.15 -10.49
C GLN A 90 0.63 -5.48 -9.91
N GLU A 91 1.39 -6.57 -10.06
CA GLU A 91 1.03 -7.91 -9.54
C GLU A 91 1.22 -8.01 -8.01
N SER A 92 2.02 -7.11 -7.46
CA SER A 92 2.31 -7.07 -6.03
C SER A 92 1.39 -6.15 -5.21
N VAL A 93 0.52 -5.39 -5.89
CA VAL A 93 -0.44 -4.50 -5.21
C VAL A 93 -1.50 -5.32 -4.49
N GLN A 94 -1.74 -4.98 -3.23
CA GLN A 94 -2.82 -5.57 -2.44
C GLN A 94 -4.14 -4.98 -2.90
N LEU A 95 -4.81 -5.66 -3.83
CA LEU A 95 -6.25 -5.46 -4.06
C LEU A 95 -6.99 -5.87 -2.78
N ILE A 96 -7.79 -4.94 -2.25
CA ILE A 96 -8.70 -5.12 -1.11
C ILE A 96 -9.52 -6.41 -1.26
#